data_AF-A0A2T8HKD0-F1
#
_entry.id   AF-A0A2T8HKD0-F1
#
_cell.length_a   1.000
_cell.length_b   1.000
_cell.length_c   1.000
_cell.angle_alpha   90.00
_cell.angle_beta   90.00
_cell.angle_gamma   90.00
#
_symmetry.space_group_name_H-M   'P 1'
#
loop_
_entity.id
_entity.type
_entity.pdbx_description
1 polymer ?
#
loop_
_entity_poly.entity_id
_entity_poly.type
_entity_poly.pdbx_seq_one_letter_code
_entity_poly.pdbx_strand_id
1 'polypeptide(L)'
;MSTSKRISWPDKPQWLAQWQSREISKKVAIGLFVLGTNGCMLALGVGSGLFAAVVILMMMGGVCVLFFPFSWLRIPYVVGLYLFCLLFELL
;
A
#
# COMPACT_ATOMS: atom_id res chain seq x y z
N MET A 1 2.32 29.15 -6.08
CA MET A 1 1.81 28.23 -7.13
C MET A 1 1.77 26.82 -6.52
N SER A 2 0.69 26.49 -5.81
CA SER A 2 0.60 25.21 -5.08
C SER A 2 0.10 24.12 -6.01
N THR A 3 0.95 23.14 -6.30
CA THR A 3 0.70 21.97 -7.14
C THR A 3 -0.21 20.93 -6.47
N SER A 4 -1.20 21.35 -5.69
CA SER A 4 -2.28 20.48 -5.22
C SER A 4 -3.42 20.52 -6.23
N LYS A 5 -3.14 20.13 -7.49
CA LYS A 5 -4.23 19.75 -8.37
C LYS A 5 -4.77 18.44 -7.82
N ARG A 6 -5.95 18.49 -7.18
CA ARG A 6 -6.80 17.31 -7.01
C ARG A 6 -6.82 16.61 -8.35
N ILE A 7 -6.21 15.44 -8.41
CA ILE A 7 -6.26 14.53 -9.54
C ILE A 7 -7.74 14.16 -9.71
N SER A 8 -8.43 14.93 -10.55
CA SER A 8 -9.81 14.69 -10.97
C SER A 8 -9.75 13.61 -12.04
N TRP A 9 -9.93 12.36 -11.65
CA TRP A 9 -10.09 11.26 -12.59
C TRP A 9 -11.36 11.52 -13.42
N PRO A 10 -11.25 11.73 -14.75
CA PRO A 10 -12.41 11.99 -15.60
C PRO A 10 -13.36 10.78 -15.64
N ASP A 11 -12.80 9.57 -15.59
CA ASP A 11 -13.52 8.30 -15.64
C ASP A 11 -13.41 7.53 -14.33
N LYS A 12 -13.93 8.10 -13.23
CA LYS A 12 -14.05 7.35 -11.97
C LYS A 12 -15.26 6.41 -12.09
N PRO A 13 -15.08 5.08 -12.07
CA PRO A 13 -16.22 4.19 -12.21
C PRO A 13 -17.14 4.34 -10.99
N GLN A 14 -18.46 4.28 -11.19
CA GLN A 14 -19.47 4.70 -10.21
C GLN A 14 -19.38 3.95 -8.86
N TRP A 15 -18.92 2.69 -8.88
CA TRP A 15 -18.66 1.91 -7.67
C TRP A 15 -17.54 2.52 -6.81
N LEU A 16 -16.51 3.13 -7.42
CA LEU A 16 -15.39 3.77 -6.73
C LEU A 16 -15.75 5.18 -6.21
N ALA A 17 -16.84 5.75 -6.70
CA ALA A 17 -17.44 6.97 -6.14
C ALA A 17 -18.22 6.68 -4.85
N GLN A 18 -18.91 5.53 -4.78
CA GLN A 18 -19.65 5.11 -3.57
C GLN A 18 -18.74 4.85 -2.37
N TRP A 19 -17.50 4.41 -2.60
CA TRP A 19 -16.51 4.12 -1.55
C TRP A 19 -15.68 5.35 -1.14
N GLN A 20 -15.94 6.51 -1.74
CA GLN A 20 -15.21 7.75 -1.45
C GLN A 20 -15.62 8.42 -0.13
N SER A 21 -16.45 7.77 0.70
CA SER A 21 -16.70 8.24 2.06
C SER A 21 -15.39 8.24 2.85
N ARG A 22 -14.88 9.45 3.13
CA ARG A 22 -13.61 9.68 3.85
C ARG A 22 -13.59 8.98 5.22
N GLU A 23 -14.74 8.76 5.84
CA GLU A 23 -14.83 8.11 7.14
C GLU A 23 -14.66 6.59 7.06
N ILE A 24 -15.30 5.95 6.07
CA ILE A 24 -15.21 4.50 5.89
C ILE A 24 -13.78 4.13 5.50
N SER A 25 -13.19 4.88 4.56
CA SER A 25 -11.81 4.64 4.13
C SER A 25 -10.80 4.76 5.28
N LYS A 26 -10.98 5.74 6.19
CA LYS A 26 -10.15 5.85 7.40
C LYS A 26 -10.32 4.69 8.35
N LYS A 27 -11.57 4.29 8.64
CA LYS A 27 -11.86 3.16 9.56
C LYS A 27 -11.29 1.86 9.03
N VAL A 28 -11.43 1.61 7.72
CA VAL A 28 -10.87 0.43 7.04
C VAL A 28 -9.35 0.44 7.09
N ALA A 29 -8.70 1.60 6.82
CA ALA A 29 -7.25 1.71 6.88
C ALA A 29 -6.69 1.44 8.29
N ILE A 30 -7.34 1.97 9.32
CA ILE A 30 -6.97 1.70 10.73
C ILE A 30 -7.14 0.21 11.05
N GLY A 31 -8.25 -0.39 10.63
CA GLY A 31 -8.50 -1.83 10.83
C GLY A 31 -7.43 -2.71 10.19
N LEU A 32 -7.06 -2.44 8.93
CA LEU A 32 -6.00 -3.18 8.24
C LEU A 32 -4.64 -2.99 8.92
N PHE A 33 -4.33 -1.78 9.38
CA PHE A 33 -3.05 -1.51 10.05
C PHE A 33 -2.91 -2.29 11.36
N VAL A 34 -3.98 -2.32 12.17
CA VAL A 34 -4.00 -3.08 13.43
C VAL A 34 -3.90 -4.59 13.17
N LEU A 35 -4.63 -5.10 12.19
CA LEU A 35 -4.54 -6.52 11.80
C LEU A 35 -3.14 -6.90 11.30
N GLY A 36 -2.54 -6.08 10.44
CA GLY A 36 -1.19 -6.32 9.92
C GLY A 36 -0.13 -6.30 11.01
N THR A 37 -0.21 -5.33 11.93
CA THR A 37 0.72 -5.22 13.06
C THR A 37 0.62 -6.43 14.00
N ASN A 38 -0.61 -6.87 14.32
CA ASN A 38 -0.82 -8.07 15.12
C ASN A 38 -0.31 -9.33 14.41
N GLY A 39 -0.51 -9.45 13.09
CA GLY A 39 0.04 -10.56 12.30
C GLY A 39 1.57 -10.62 12.36
N CYS A 40 2.24 -9.49 12.22
CA CYS A 40 3.71 -9.41 12.35
C CYS A 40 4.19 -9.77 13.77
N MET A 41 3.49 -9.32 14.81
CA MET A 41 3.83 -9.68 16.20
C MET A 41 3.68 -11.18 16.46
N LEU A 42 2.64 -11.82 15.92
CA LEU A 42 2.42 -13.25 16.09
C LEU A 42 3.43 -14.10 15.33
N ALA A 43 3.87 -13.67 14.15
CA ALA A 43 4.80 -14.42 13.31
C ALA A 43 6.27 -14.30 13.76
N LEU A 44 6.70 -13.10 14.15
CA LEU A 44 8.12 -12.80 14.38
C LEU A 44 8.47 -12.59 15.86
N GLY A 45 7.47 -12.38 16.72
CA GLY A 45 7.63 -11.99 18.13
C GLY A 45 7.37 -10.49 18.36
N VAL A 46 7.21 -10.09 19.62
CA VAL A 46 6.72 -8.74 19.98
C VAL A 46 7.68 -7.62 19.56
N GLY A 47 8.99 -7.80 19.75
CA GLY A 47 10.00 -6.78 19.44
C GLY A 47 10.32 -6.66 17.94
N SER A 48 10.64 -7.79 17.31
CA SER A 48 10.92 -7.89 15.86
C SER A 48 9.68 -7.60 15.01
N GLY A 49 8.48 -7.99 15.46
CA GLY A 49 7.23 -7.78 14.75
C GLY A 49 6.84 -6.30 14.63
N LEU A 50 7.09 -5.49 15.67
CA LEU A 50 6.90 -4.03 15.60
C LEU A 50 7.83 -3.39 14.56
N PHE A 51 9.10 -3.80 14.55
CA PHE A 51 10.06 -3.30 13.58
C PHE A 51 9.68 -3.72 12.15
N ALA A 52 9.31 -4.98 11.95
CA ALA A 52 8.83 -5.49 10.67
C ALA A 52 7.58 -4.74 10.17
N ALA A 53 6.63 -4.43 11.04
CA ALA A 53 5.44 -3.67 10.68
C ALA A 53 5.78 -2.27 10.13
N VAL A 54 6.76 -1.58 10.74
CA VAL A 54 7.23 -0.27 10.25
C VAL A 54 7.91 -0.40 8.89
N VAL A 55 8.78 -1.40 8.72
CA VAL A 55 9.48 -1.65 7.44
C VAL A 55 8.49 -1.95 6.31
N ILE A 56 7.50 -2.80 6.57
CA ILE A 56 6.44 -3.13 5.59
C ILE A 56 5.62 -1.87 5.23
N LEU A 57 5.31 -1.02 6.21
CA LEU A 57 4.57 0.22 5.96
C LEU A 57 5.39 1.21 5.11
N MET A 58 6.70 1.34 5.39
CA MET A 58 7.60 2.13 4.56
C MET A 58 7.69 1.59 3.13
N MET A 59 7.78 0.26 2.97
CA MET A 59 7.84 -0.39 1.66
C MET A 59 6.54 -0.13 0.88
N MET A 60 5.38 -0.29 1.51
CA MET A 60 4.08 -0.01 0.91
C MET A 60 3.92 1.47 0.54
N GLY A 61 4.41 2.39 1.38
CA GLY A 61 4.46 3.82 1.08
C GLY A 61 5.31 4.11 -0.16
N GLY A 62 6.46 3.47 -0.29
CA GLY A 62 7.31 3.53 -1.48
C GLY A 62 6.59 3.04 -2.74
N VAL A 63 5.88 1.92 -2.65
CA VAL A 63 5.07 1.37 -3.75
C VAL A 63 3.94 2.33 -4.15
N CYS A 64 3.24 2.92 -3.18
CA CYS A 64 2.22 3.95 -3.46
C CYS A 64 2.83 5.16 -4.21
N VAL A 65 3.97 5.67 -3.74
CA VAL A 65 4.69 6.77 -4.41
C VAL A 65 5.18 6.38 -5.80
N LEU A 66 5.49 5.11 -6.06
CA LEU A 66 5.83 4.62 -7.38
C LEU A 66 4.62 4.58 -8.32
N PHE A 67 3.43 4.22 -7.82
CA PHE A 67 2.21 4.13 -8.63
C PHE A 67 1.61 5.50 -9.00
N PHE A 68 1.72 6.52 -8.14
CA PHE A 68 1.12 7.85 -8.41
C PHE A 68 1.70 8.64 -9.61
N PRO A 69 3.02 8.64 -9.89
CA PRO A 69 3.59 9.29 -11.07
C PRO A 69 3.54 8.40 -12.32
N PHE A 70 3.49 7.07 -12.18
CA PHE A 70 3.47 6.13 -13.30
C PHE A 70 2.08 5.52 -13.50
N SER A 71 1.16 6.26 -14.13
CA SER A 71 -0.11 5.67 -14.62
C SER A 71 0.10 4.62 -15.74
N TRP A 72 1.37 4.35 -16.09
CA TRP A 72 1.84 3.39 -17.08
C TRP A 72 2.53 2.18 -16.44
N LEU A 73 2.30 1.90 -15.14
CA LEU A 73 2.88 0.72 -14.49
C LEU A 73 2.28 -0.56 -15.08
N ARG A 74 2.89 -1.01 -16.17
CA ARG A 74 2.53 -2.17 -16.96
C ARG A 74 2.77 -3.42 -16.11
N ILE A 75 1.87 -4.41 -16.20
CA ILE A 75 1.96 -5.74 -15.56
C ILE A 75 3.39 -6.32 -15.44
N PRO A 76 4.30 -6.21 -16.43
CA PRO A 76 5.68 -6.71 -16.30
C PRO A 76 6.48 -6.14 -15.13
N TYR A 77 6.27 -4.88 -14.72
CA TYR A 77 7.01 -4.30 -13.59
C TYR A 77 6.53 -4.83 -12.24
N VAL A 78 5.23 -5.11 -12.11
CA VAL A 78 4.66 -5.76 -10.92
C VAL A 78 5.19 -7.21 -10.81
N VAL A 79 5.25 -7.92 -11.94
CA VAL A 79 5.81 -9.28 -12.01
C VAL A 79 7.32 -9.27 -11.68
N GLY A 80 8.08 -8.30 -12.18
CA GLY A 80 9.51 -8.18 -11.88
C GLY A 80 9.77 -7.90 -10.39
N LEU A 81 8.99 -7.01 -9.78
CA LEU A 81 9.11 -6.70 -8.35
C LEU A 81 8.71 -7.89 -7.49
N TYR A 82 7.67 -8.63 -7.88
CA TYR A 82 7.28 -9.88 -7.23
C TYR A 82 8.38 -10.94 -7.31
N LEU A 83 8.94 -11.18 -8.50
CA LEU A 83 10.04 -12.14 -8.68
C LEU A 83 11.27 -11.76 -7.89
N PHE A 84 11.62 -10.48 -7.86
CA PHE A 84 12.77 -10.00 -7.08
C PHE A 84 12.57 -10.22 -5.58
N CYS A 85 11.38 -9.93 -5.06
CA CYS A 85 11.04 -10.15 -3.66
C CYS A 85 11.07 -11.64 -3.30
N LEU A 86 10.54 -12.50 -4.18
CA LEU A 86 10.55 -13.95 -4.01
C LEU A 86 11.99 -14.50 -4.01
N LEU A 87 12.85 -13.97 -4.87
CA LEU A 87 14.26 -14.36 -4.93
C LEU A 87 15.02 -13.95 -3.66
N PHE A 88 14.67 -12.79 -3.09
CA PHE A 88 15.26 -12.29 -1.84
C PHE A 88 14.77 -13.05 -0.61
N GLU A 89 13.55 -13.58 -0.63
CA GLU A 89 13.01 -14.44 0.43
C GLU A 89 13.57 -15.86 0.38
N LEU A 90 13.92 -16.35 -0.82
CA LEU A 90 14.48 -17.69 -1.01
C LEU A 90 15.99 -17.78 -0.70
N LEU A 91 16.69 -16.65 -0.73
CA LEU A 91 18.13 -16.54 -0.45
C LEU A 91 18.40 -16.33 1.04
#